data_AF-A0A3M1S196-F1
#
_entry.id   AF-A0A3M1S196-F1
#
_cell.length_a   1.000
_cell.length_b   1.000
_cell.length_c   1.000
_cell.angle_alpha   90.00
_cell.angle_beta   90.00
_cell.angle_gamma   90.00
#
_symmetry.space_group_name_H-M   'P 1'
#
loop_
_entity.id
_entity.type
_entity.pdbx_description
1 polymer ?
#
loop_
_entity_poly.entity_id
_entity_poly.type
_entity_poly.pdbx_seq_one_letter_code
_entity_poly.pdbx_strand_id
1 'polypeptide(L)'
;MKTLKNNFRKVEKLLEKCSTAIISTHRNPDADAIGSELAFYYLLKKKGIDAEIVNFSPLPENLRFLPDSDRIKQQKRIHNKYDIAIILDCESPERNGYVIKKDKIKYPILYIDHHKTNPNDPENNIINPLASSTSEIIYYLVKHLKVDIDEKIATCLFTGIFFDTGGLRYSNASKSTFKVCYELVKKGISVREISKNIFENRRINSQHLLAIALSRLKTTVNKKVCWTYLTVKDFNKTNADNNDTEGFIDRINETEGIDVSIFFKEIAENMTKVSLRSNDKYDVSEVAIHFGGGGHKNASGFIYNESLKNTIKLVLNEICKDA
;
A
#
# COMPACT_ATOMS: atom_id res chain seq x y z
N MET A 1 -1.70 19.82 12.39
CA MET A 1 -0.34 19.98 12.97
C MET A 1 -0.28 19.90 14.50
N LYS A 2 -1.16 20.56 15.27
CA LYS A 2 -1.08 20.55 16.76
C LYS A 2 -1.32 19.15 17.36
N THR A 3 -2.32 18.42 16.84
CA THR A 3 -2.64 17.05 17.24
C THR A 3 -1.49 16.08 16.94
N LEU A 4 -0.94 16.10 15.73
CA LEU A 4 0.17 15.22 15.34
C LEU A 4 1.42 15.42 16.23
N LYS A 5 1.78 16.67 16.56
CA LYS A 5 2.87 16.96 17.48
C LYS A 5 2.61 16.43 18.90
N ASN A 6 1.37 16.46 19.37
CA ASN A 6 1.02 15.88 20.67
C ASN A 6 1.15 14.35 20.64
N ASN A 7 0.73 13.70 19.56
CA ASN A 7 0.83 12.26 19.41
C ASN A 7 2.31 11.82 19.36
N PHE A 8 3.16 12.55 18.66
CA PHE A 8 4.61 12.28 18.66
C PHE A 8 5.22 12.35 20.06
N ARG A 9 4.83 13.34 20.87
CA ARG A 9 5.27 13.44 22.28
C ARG A 9 4.75 12.29 23.15
N LYS A 10 3.52 11.81 22.91
CA LYS A 10 2.98 10.63 23.60
C LYS A 10 3.79 9.39 23.25
N VAL A 11 4.12 9.20 21.97
CA VAL A 11 4.95 8.09 21.50
C VAL A 11 6.37 8.17 22.06
N GLU A 12 6.99 9.35 22.09
CA GLU A 12 8.31 9.54 22.72
C GLU A 12 8.32 9.03 24.17
N LYS A 13 7.39 9.50 25.00
CA LYS A 13 7.25 9.07 26.40
C LYS A 13 6.91 7.58 26.57
N LEU A 14 6.23 6.99 25.58
CA LEU A 14 5.90 5.58 25.59
C LEU A 14 7.14 4.73 25.28
N LEU A 15 7.90 5.11 24.25
CA LEU A 15 9.12 4.41 23.86
C LEU A 15 10.20 4.45 24.96
N GLU A 16 10.29 5.53 25.73
CA GLU A 16 11.19 5.63 26.90
C GLU A 16 10.94 4.56 27.98
N LYS A 17 9.76 3.93 27.99
CA LYS A 17 9.38 2.88 28.96
C LYS A 17 9.51 1.46 28.40
N CYS A 18 9.87 1.32 27.14
CA CYS A 18 9.92 0.05 26.44
C CYS A 18 11.36 -0.44 26.32
N SER A 19 11.58 -1.74 26.50
CA SER A 19 12.85 -2.41 26.17
C SER A 19 12.69 -3.37 25.01
N THR A 20 11.47 -3.88 24.78
CA THR A 20 11.15 -4.83 23.71
C THR A 20 9.98 -4.36 22.86
N ALA A 21 10.06 -4.56 21.54
CA ALA A 21 9.02 -4.15 20.60
C ALA A 21 8.78 -5.23 19.53
N ILE A 22 7.56 -5.27 19.03
CA ILE A 22 7.19 -6.04 17.85
C ILE A 22 6.58 -5.11 16.80
N ILE A 23 7.03 -5.24 15.56
CA ILE A 23 6.56 -4.46 14.42
C ILE A 23 5.82 -5.41 13.47
N SER A 24 4.70 -4.94 12.92
CA SER A 24 3.91 -5.68 11.94
C SER A 24 3.13 -4.73 11.03
N THR A 25 2.69 -5.23 9.88
CA THR A 25 1.88 -4.48 8.91
C THR A 25 0.72 -5.33 8.35
N HIS A 26 0.06 -4.87 7.30
CA HIS A 26 -1.07 -5.56 6.68
C HIS A 26 -0.64 -6.81 5.88
N ARG A 27 -1.62 -7.65 5.54
CA ARG A 27 -1.45 -8.79 4.63
C ARG A 27 -1.10 -8.31 3.23
N ASN A 28 -0.25 -9.07 2.55
CA ASN A 28 0.33 -8.74 1.25
C ASN A 28 0.93 -7.32 1.28
N PRO A 29 1.95 -7.09 2.13
CA PRO A 29 2.51 -5.77 2.35
C PRO A 29 3.08 -5.21 1.05
N ASP A 30 2.89 -3.91 0.83
CA ASP A 30 3.50 -3.20 -0.27
C ASP A 30 4.80 -2.49 0.17
N ALA A 31 5.29 -1.59 -0.67
CA ALA A 31 6.56 -0.91 -0.43
C ALA A 31 6.49 0.12 0.71
N ASP A 32 5.33 0.74 0.97
CA ASP A 32 5.20 1.67 2.11
C ASP A 32 5.09 0.91 3.42
N ALA A 33 4.34 -0.19 3.44
CA ALA A 33 4.31 -1.14 4.52
C ALA A 33 5.72 -1.65 4.90
N ILE A 34 6.47 -2.26 3.97
CA ILE A 34 7.81 -2.79 4.28
C ILE A 34 8.83 -1.66 4.57
N GLY A 35 8.77 -0.56 3.82
CA GLY A 35 9.65 0.60 4.01
C GLY A 35 9.48 1.24 5.39
N SER A 36 8.22 1.39 5.81
CA SER A 36 7.89 1.93 7.13
C SER A 36 8.35 1.00 8.26
N GLU A 37 8.17 -0.32 8.13
CA GLU A 37 8.64 -1.32 9.10
C GLU A 37 10.14 -1.28 9.33
N LEU A 38 10.93 -1.32 8.26
CA LEU A 38 12.39 -1.32 8.37
C LEU A 38 12.91 0.02 8.91
N ALA A 39 12.33 1.14 8.47
CA ALA A 39 12.69 2.45 9.00
C ALA A 39 12.39 2.57 10.50
N PHE A 40 11.23 2.07 10.94
CA PHE A 40 10.86 2.07 12.36
C PHE A 40 11.73 1.11 13.18
N TYR A 41 12.09 -0.05 12.62
CA TYR A 41 13.05 -0.97 13.22
C TYR A 41 14.39 -0.30 13.52
N TYR A 42 14.97 0.39 12.54
CA TYR A 42 16.22 1.13 12.75
C TYR A 42 16.08 2.27 13.77
N LEU A 43 14.94 2.97 13.76
CA LEU A 43 14.61 3.98 14.78
C LEU A 43 14.65 3.37 16.20
N LEU A 44 13.98 2.23 16.40
CA LEU A 44 13.95 1.54 17.70
C LEU A 44 15.34 1.04 18.12
N LYS A 45 16.10 0.47 17.19
CA LYS A 45 17.49 0.04 17.46
C LYS A 45 18.37 1.22 17.89
N LYS A 46 18.26 2.38 17.24
CA LYS A 46 19.00 3.60 17.64
C LYS A 46 18.54 4.17 19.00
N LYS A 47 17.34 3.80 19.47
CA LYS A 47 16.84 4.10 20.82
C LYS A 47 17.19 3.02 21.85
N GLY A 48 17.91 1.97 21.48
CA GLY A 48 18.28 0.87 22.37
C GLY A 48 17.14 -0.09 22.69
N ILE A 49 16.06 -0.08 21.91
CA ILE A 49 14.91 -0.98 22.07
C ILE A 49 15.14 -2.21 21.18
N ASP A 50 15.00 -3.40 21.76
CA ASP A 50 15.10 -4.64 20.99
C ASP A 50 13.80 -4.91 20.24
N ALA A 51 13.87 -4.96 18.92
CA ALA A 51 12.71 -5.03 18.05
C ALA A 51 12.76 -6.27 17.15
N GLU A 52 11.60 -6.89 16.93
CA GLU A 52 11.38 -7.90 15.91
C GLU A 52 10.35 -7.41 14.88
N ILE A 53 10.46 -7.87 13.62
CA ILE A 53 9.47 -7.62 12.57
C ILE A 53 8.83 -8.94 12.18
N VAL A 54 7.49 -9.00 12.23
CA VAL A 54 6.73 -10.21 11.90
C VAL A 54 5.51 -9.87 11.05
N ASN A 55 5.30 -10.61 9.97
CA ASN A 55 4.18 -10.40 9.06
C ASN A 55 3.42 -11.68 8.75
N PHE A 56 2.12 -11.56 8.50
CA PHE A 56 1.30 -12.72 8.10
C PHE A 56 1.75 -13.26 6.74
N SER A 57 1.99 -12.35 5.81
CA SER A 57 2.35 -12.65 4.42
C SER A 57 3.87 -12.66 4.26
N PRO A 58 4.40 -13.40 3.27
CA PRO A 58 5.82 -13.38 2.98
C PRO A 58 6.27 -11.97 2.52
N LEU A 59 7.55 -11.66 2.71
CA LEU A 59 8.21 -10.49 2.13
C LEU A 59 8.12 -10.57 0.59
N PRO A 60 7.62 -9.53 -0.10
CA PRO A 60 7.64 -9.48 -1.55
C PRO A 60 9.07 -9.51 -2.12
N GLU A 61 9.27 -10.30 -3.18
CA GLU A 61 10.60 -10.48 -3.79
C GLU A 61 11.21 -9.16 -4.29
N ASN A 62 10.37 -8.28 -4.82
CA ASN A 62 10.76 -6.95 -5.28
C ASN A 62 11.19 -5.98 -4.17
N LEU A 63 11.00 -6.34 -2.90
CA LEU A 63 11.37 -5.54 -1.74
C LEU A 63 12.58 -6.12 -0.98
N ARG A 64 13.13 -7.26 -1.42
CA ARG A 64 14.33 -7.87 -0.82
C ARG A 64 15.59 -7.01 -0.92
N PHE A 65 15.62 -6.07 -1.87
CA PHE A 65 16.75 -5.13 -2.02
C PHE A 65 16.85 -4.14 -0.84
N LEU A 66 15.77 -3.97 -0.06
CA LEU A 66 15.78 -3.09 1.10
C LEU A 66 16.76 -3.61 2.17
N PRO A 67 17.49 -2.69 2.83
CA PRO A 67 18.54 -3.06 3.77
C PRO A 67 17.96 -3.80 4.98
N ASP A 68 18.55 -4.96 5.29
CA ASP A 68 18.17 -5.87 6.36
C ASP A 68 16.71 -6.41 6.25
N SER A 69 16.17 -6.48 5.03
CA SER A 69 14.82 -7.02 4.75
C SER A 69 14.65 -8.50 5.15
N ASP A 70 15.75 -9.25 5.23
CA ASP A 70 15.82 -10.63 5.73
C ASP A 70 15.42 -10.77 7.21
N ARG A 71 15.38 -9.67 7.96
CA ARG A 71 14.88 -9.63 9.34
C ARG A 71 13.37 -9.83 9.46
N ILE A 72 12.63 -9.62 8.37
CA ILE A 72 11.17 -9.73 8.35
C ILE A 72 10.78 -11.20 8.34
N LYS A 73 10.18 -11.67 9.43
CA LYS A 73 9.78 -13.07 9.57
C LYS A 73 8.32 -13.26 9.19
N GLN A 74 8.04 -14.26 8.36
CA GLN A 74 6.66 -14.68 8.15
C GLN A 74 6.17 -15.49 9.37
N GLN A 75 5.14 -15.00 10.05
CA GLN A 75 4.51 -15.69 11.17
C GLN A 75 3.00 -15.46 11.18
N LYS A 76 2.24 -16.53 11.46
CA LYS A 76 0.77 -16.43 11.60
C LYS A 76 0.35 -15.83 12.95
N ARG A 77 1.21 -15.89 13.95
CA ARG A 77 1.00 -15.36 15.30
C ARG A 77 2.32 -15.21 16.04
N ILE A 78 2.39 -14.27 16.96
CA ILE A 78 3.50 -14.17 17.92
C ILE A 78 3.33 -15.13 19.10
N HIS A 79 4.45 -15.55 19.66
CA HIS A 79 4.50 -16.45 20.82
C HIS A 79 5.02 -15.76 22.09
N ASN A 80 6.00 -14.87 21.92
CA ASN A 80 6.65 -14.11 22.99
C ASN A 80 5.79 -12.91 23.43
N LYS A 81 6.14 -12.34 24.60
CA LYS A 81 5.58 -11.08 25.09
C LYS A 81 6.51 -9.92 24.76
N TYR A 82 5.94 -8.75 24.50
CA TYR A 82 6.67 -7.52 24.19
C TYR A 82 6.11 -6.35 25.00
N ASP A 83 6.92 -5.32 25.24
CA ASP A 83 6.43 -4.11 25.89
C ASP A 83 5.41 -3.39 25.00
N ILE A 84 5.72 -3.24 23.71
CA ILE A 84 4.89 -2.52 22.74
C ILE A 84 4.77 -3.27 21.41
N ALA A 85 3.61 -3.14 20.77
CA ALA A 85 3.42 -3.47 19.37
C ALA A 85 3.20 -2.20 18.55
N ILE A 86 3.87 -2.13 17.39
CA ILE A 86 3.74 -1.05 16.42
C ILE A 86 3.19 -1.65 15.14
N ILE A 87 1.99 -1.20 14.77
CA ILE A 87 1.29 -1.63 13.57
C ILE A 87 1.36 -0.49 12.56
N LEU A 88 2.06 -0.73 11.45
CA LEU A 88 2.36 0.28 10.45
C LEU A 88 1.54 0.03 9.19
N ASP A 89 1.01 1.10 8.62
CA ASP A 89 0.30 1.07 7.34
C ASP A 89 -0.86 0.08 7.28
N CYS A 90 -1.54 -0.10 8.40
CA CYS A 90 -2.56 -1.15 8.54
C CYS A 90 -3.68 -0.66 9.44
N GLU A 91 -4.88 -0.60 8.86
CA GLU A 91 -6.01 0.06 9.51
C GLU A 91 -6.72 -0.80 10.55
N SER A 92 -6.57 -2.12 10.49
CA SER A 92 -7.30 -3.02 11.38
C SER A 92 -6.59 -4.34 11.68
N PRO A 93 -6.96 -5.03 12.77
CA PRO A 93 -6.45 -6.37 13.08
C PRO A 93 -6.72 -7.42 11.98
N GLU A 94 -7.85 -7.32 11.29
CA GLU A 94 -8.23 -8.19 10.15
C GLU A 94 -7.18 -8.06 9.03
N ARG A 95 -6.81 -6.82 8.71
CA ARG A 95 -5.81 -6.48 7.69
C ARG A 95 -4.42 -6.93 8.11
N ASN A 96 -4.07 -6.84 9.40
CA ASN A 96 -2.84 -7.43 9.96
C ASN A 96 -2.87 -8.97 9.94
N GLY A 97 -4.04 -9.58 9.79
CA GLY A 97 -4.22 -11.01 9.85
C GLY A 97 -4.13 -11.60 11.26
N TYR A 98 -4.37 -10.78 12.28
CA TYR A 98 -4.35 -11.15 13.69
C TYR A 98 -3.02 -11.75 14.17
N VAL A 99 -1.91 -11.32 13.56
CA VAL A 99 -0.57 -11.75 13.95
C VAL A 99 -0.27 -11.28 15.38
N ILE A 100 -0.65 -10.05 15.69
CA ILE A 100 -0.49 -9.43 17.00
C ILE A 100 -1.79 -9.56 17.80
N LYS A 101 -1.68 -10.07 19.03
CA LYS A 101 -2.78 -10.14 20.00
C LYS A 101 -2.47 -9.32 21.24
N LYS A 102 -3.46 -8.57 21.72
CA LYS A 102 -3.31 -7.63 22.84
C LYS A 102 -2.82 -8.29 24.13
N ASP A 103 -3.16 -9.55 24.40
CA ASP A 103 -2.73 -10.29 25.60
C ASP A 103 -1.21 -10.57 25.65
N LYS A 104 -0.51 -10.36 24.53
CA LYS A 104 0.95 -10.49 24.42
C LYS A 104 1.70 -9.16 24.55
N ILE A 105 0.98 -8.04 24.61
CA ILE A 105 1.56 -6.71 24.57
C ILE A 105 1.23 -5.98 25.88
N LYS A 106 2.26 -5.45 26.55
CA LYS A 106 2.12 -4.79 27.86
C LYS A 106 1.43 -3.42 27.75
N TYR A 107 1.86 -2.60 26.78
CA TYR A 107 1.32 -1.27 26.53
C TYR A 107 0.26 -1.29 25.41
N PRO A 108 -0.58 -0.26 25.28
CA PRO A 108 -1.49 -0.14 24.15
C PRO A 108 -0.75 -0.26 22.82
N ILE A 109 -1.35 -0.99 21.87
CA ILE A 109 -0.84 -1.15 20.51
C ILE A 109 -0.86 0.23 19.83
N LEU A 110 0.27 0.60 19.23
CA LEU A 110 0.43 1.85 18.50
C LEU A 110 0.19 1.61 17.00
N TYR A 111 -0.83 2.25 16.45
CA TYR A 111 -1.03 2.32 15.00
C TYR A 111 -0.41 3.59 14.43
N ILE A 112 0.32 3.47 13.32
CA ILE A 112 0.81 4.60 12.53
C ILE A 112 0.36 4.37 11.09
N ASP A 113 -0.46 5.27 10.57
CA ASP A 113 -1.14 5.06 9.29
C ASP A 113 -1.54 6.38 8.63
N HIS A 114 -1.65 6.37 7.31
CA HIS A 114 -2.13 7.49 6.50
C HIS A 114 -3.51 7.22 5.85
N HIS A 115 -4.09 6.02 5.99
CA HIS A 115 -5.40 5.74 5.40
C HIS A 115 -6.52 6.56 6.06
N LYS A 116 -7.31 7.29 5.25
CA LYS A 116 -8.49 8.06 5.72
C LYS A 116 -9.56 7.17 6.36
N THR A 117 -9.65 5.92 5.94
CA THR A 117 -10.61 4.92 6.40
C THR A 117 -10.21 4.27 7.73
N ASN A 118 -9.08 4.65 8.31
CA ASN A 118 -8.61 4.04 9.55
C ASN A 118 -9.55 4.39 10.72
N PRO A 119 -10.17 3.39 11.37
CA PRO A 119 -11.16 3.60 12.43
C PRO A 119 -10.53 3.86 13.80
N ASN A 120 -9.20 3.75 13.93
CA ASN A 120 -8.52 3.86 15.21
C ASN A 120 -8.55 5.29 15.73
N ASP A 121 -8.66 5.42 17.05
CA ASP A 121 -8.68 6.71 17.73
C ASP A 121 -7.37 7.49 17.48
N PRO A 122 -7.43 8.64 16.78
CA PRO A 122 -6.26 9.44 16.46
C PRO A 122 -5.68 10.14 17.70
N GLU A 123 -6.32 10.12 18.87
CA GLU A 123 -5.69 10.65 20.09
C GLU A 123 -4.64 9.70 20.66
N ASN A 124 -4.81 8.40 20.43
CA ASN A 124 -3.96 7.34 20.96
C ASN A 124 -3.02 6.73 19.89
N ASN A 125 -3.23 7.09 18.63
CA ASN A 125 -2.48 6.60 17.46
C ASN A 125 -1.91 7.75 16.63
N ILE A 126 -1.04 7.45 15.67
CA ILE A 126 -0.54 8.45 14.71
C ILE A 126 -1.23 8.23 13.37
N ILE A 127 -2.40 8.84 13.21
CA ILE A 127 -3.17 8.78 11.97
C ILE A 127 -3.11 10.12 11.26
N ASN A 128 -2.55 10.17 10.04
CA ASN A 128 -2.46 11.41 9.27
C ASN A 128 -2.82 11.22 7.79
N PRO A 129 -4.10 11.38 7.42
CA PRO A 129 -4.56 11.23 6.04
C PRO A 129 -4.08 12.28 5.05
N LEU A 130 -3.35 13.30 5.52
CA LEU A 130 -2.73 14.31 4.65
C LEU A 130 -1.28 13.98 4.29
N ALA A 131 -0.68 12.96 4.91
CA ALA A 131 0.64 12.46 4.51
C ALA A 131 0.52 11.65 3.22
N SER A 132 1.55 11.70 2.37
CA SER A 132 1.56 10.91 1.15
C SER A 132 1.59 9.41 1.42
N SER A 133 2.24 9.01 2.52
CA SER A 133 2.44 7.63 2.95
C SER A 133 2.72 7.54 4.45
N THR A 134 2.63 6.34 5.03
CA THR A 134 3.07 6.02 6.39
C THR A 134 4.58 6.30 6.56
N SER A 135 5.40 6.04 5.53
CA SER A 135 6.83 6.42 5.56
C SER A 135 7.05 7.93 5.70
N GLU A 136 6.23 8.79 5.09
CA GLU A 136 6.33 10.25 5.32
C GLU A 136 6.05 10.61 6.79
N ILE A 137 5.07 9.93 7.43
CA ILE A 137 4.77 10.12 8.85
C ILE A 137 5.97 9.72 9.71
N ILE A 138 6.59 8.57 9.42
CA ILE A 138 7.75 8.07 10.16
C ILE A 138 8.95 9.00 10.00
N TYR A 139 9.19 9.56 8.80
CA TYR A 139 10.24 10.58 8.62
C TYR A 139 10.08 11.71 9.66
N TYR A 140 8.87 12.26 9.79
CA TYR A 140 8.61 13.34 10.75
C TYR A 140 8.74 12.89 12.20
N LEU A 141 8.37 11.65 12.52
CA LEU A 141 8.57 11.08 13.86
C LEU A 141 10.06 10.90 14.19
N VAL A 142 10.86 10.37 13.27
CA VAL A 142 12.32 10.21 13.44
C VAL A 142 12.98 11.56 13.69
N LYS A 143 12.59 12.59 12.92
CA LYS A 143 13.05 13.96 13.14
C LYS A 143 12.62 14.53 14.49
N HIS A 144 11.38 14.24 14.93
CA HIS A 144 10.89 14.66 16.24
C HIS A 144 11.71 14.05 17.39
N LEU A 145 11.99 12.75 17.29
CA LEU A 145 12.77 11.98 18.27
C LEU A 145 14.28 12.27 18.22
N LYS A 146 14.71 13.19 17.34
CA LYS A 146 16.10 13.60 17.11
C LYS A 146 17.04 12.44 16.79
N VAL A 147 16.52 11.44 16.09
CA VAL A 147 17.34 10.30 15.62
C VAL A 147 17.92 10.66 14.26
N ASP A 148 19.20 10.36 14.05
CA ASP A 148 19.83 10.57 12.75
C ASP A 148 19.31 9.58 11.71
N ILE A 149 19.00 10.11 10.53
CA ILE A 149 18.57 9.35 9.36
C ILE A 149 19.84 9.03 8.56
N ASP A 150 20.31 7.80 8.64
CA ASP A 150 21.37 7.30 7.77
C ASP A 150 20.80 6.82 6.43
N GLU A 151 21.68 6.35 5.54
CA GLU A 151 21.31 5.87 4.20
C GLU A 151 20.32 4.69 4.26
N LYS A 152 20.43 3.80 5.28
CA LYS A 152 19.52 2.66 5.44
C LYS A 152 18.10 3.13 5.75
N ILE A 153 17.94 4.00 6.76
CA ILE A 153 16.64 4.60 7.09
C ILE A 153 16.12 5.39 5.88
N ALA A 154 16.97 6.17 5.23
CA ALA A 154 16.56 6.97 4.08
C ALA A 154 16.07 6.13 2.91
N THR A 155 16.72 5.00 2.61
CA THR A 155 16.33 4.08 1.54
C THR A 155 14.95 3.49 1.81
N CYS A 156 14.70 3.03 3.03
CA CYS A 156 13.40 2.47 3.42
C CYS A 156 12.28 3.52 3.36
N LEU A 157 12.50 4.70 3.95
CA LEU A 157 11.51 5.78 3.94
C LEU A 157 11.22 6.29 2.53
N PHE A 158 12.26 6.48 1.71
CA PHE A 158 12.08 6.96 0.34
C PHE A 158 11.32 5.93 -0.49
N THR A 159 11.60 4.64 -0.32
CA THR A 159 10.93 3.57 -1.07
C THR A 159 9.42 3.59 -0.85
N GLY A 160 8.96 3.71 0.40
CA GLY A 160 7.54 3.82 0.71
C GLY A 160 6.89 5.08 0.13
N ILE A 161 7.50 6.25 0.35
CA ILE A 161 7.01 7.52 -0.22
C ILE A 161 6.95 7.45 -1.75
N PHE A 162 7.98 6.89 -2.39
CA PHE A 162 8.10 6.82 -3.84
C PHE A 162 7.06 5.88 -4.45
N PHE A 163 6.70 4.79 -3.76
CA PHE A 163 5.66 3.88 -4.20
C PHE A 163 4.26 4.51 -4.11
N ASP A 164 3.87 5.02 -2.94
CA ASP A 164 2.52 5.55 -2.68
C ASP A 164 2.18 6.80 -3.47
N THR A 165 3.19 7.53 -3.91
CA THR A 165 3.02 8.70 -4.77
C THR A 165 3.07 8.35 -6.25
N GLY A 166 3.14 7.06 -6.61
CA GLY A 166 3.29 6.62 -7.99
C GLY A 166 4.54 7.19 -8.64
N GLY A 167 5.67 7.18 -7.94
CA GLY A 167 6.90 7.83 -8.37
C GLY A 167 6.78 9.35 -8.43
N LEU A 168 6.13 9.96 -7.43
CA LEU A 168 5.86 11.40 -7.32
C LEU A 168 4.95 11.98 -8.41
N ARG A 169 4.09 11.15 -9.02
CA ARG A 169 3.15 11.56 -10.09
C ARG A 169 1.73 11.81 -9.60
N TYR A 170 1.33 11.18 -8.50
CA TYR A 170 -0.03 11.26 -7.98
C TYR A 170 -0.30 12.55 -7.18
N SER A 171 -1.57 12.90 -7.01
CA SER A 171 -2.00 14.15 -6.36
C SER A 171 -1.67 14.24 -4.88
N ASN A 172 -1.33 13.12 -4.23
CA ASN A 172 -0.82 13.06 -2.86
C ASN A 172 0.66 13.49 -2.73
N ALA A 173 1.40 13.67 -3.83
CA ALA A 173 2.76 14.18 -3.83
C ALA A 173 2.79 15.69 -3.56
N SER A 174 2.76 16.06 -2.28
CA SER A 174 2.67 17.46 -1.84
C SER A 174 4.02 18.18 -1.79
N LYS A 175 4.00 19.51 -1.59
CA LYS A 175 5.23 20.29 -1.28
C LYS A 175 6.02 19.71 -0.10
N SER A 176 5.32 19.18 0.91
CA SER A 176 5.95 18.49 2.05
C SER A 176 6.69 17.26 1.57
N THR A 177 6.03 16.43 0.78
CA THR A 177 6.55 15.17 0.25
C THR A 177 7.83 15.39 -0.57
N PHE A 178 7.85 16.34 -1.50
CA PHE A 178 9.05 16.69 -2.27
C PHE A 178 10.22 17.16 -1.38
N LYS A 179 9.93 17.92 -0.32
CA LYS A 179 10.96 18.35 0.65
C LYS A 179 11.53 17.17 1.43
N VAL A 180 10.68 16.21 1.84
CA VAL A 180 11.14 14.99 2.50
C VAL A 180 12.02 14.18 1.56
N CYS A 181 11.58 13.93 0.32
CA CYS A 181 12.37 13.24 -0.69
C CYS A 181 13.74 13.89 -0.90
N TYR A 182 13.82 15.22 -1.00
CA TYR A 182 15.09 15.93 -1.12
C TYR A 182 16.04 15.64 0.06
N GLU A 183 15.55 15.69 1.30
CA GLU A 183 16.38 15.40 2.47
C GLU A 183 16.81 13.93 2.56
N LEU A 184 16.00 12.99 2.06
CA LEU A 184 16.35 11.57 1.98
C LEU A 184 17.40 11.31 0.88
N VAL A 185 17.25 11.94 -0.29
CA VAL A 185 18.22 11.85 -1.40
C VAL A 185 19.59 12.36 -0.98
N LYS A 186 19.65 13.44 -0.18
CA LYS A 186 20.90 13.95 0.39
C LYS A 186 21.67 12.95 1.26
N LYS A 187 21.03 11.87 1.71
CA LYS A 187 21.69 10.79 2.47
C LYS A 187 22.42 9.78 1.58
N GLY A 188 22.43 9.97 0.26
CA GLY A 188 23.22 9.16 -0.67
C GLY A 188 22.47 7.99 -1.31
N ILE A 189 21.14 7.91 -1.12
CA ILE A 189 20.34 6.79 -1.64
C ILE A 189 20.33 6.75 -3.18
N SER A 190 20.21 5.54 -3.74
CA SER A 190 20.05 5.34 -5.18
C SER A 190 18.58 5.31 -5.58
N VAL A 191 18.05 6.44 -6.06
CA VAL A 191 16.69 6.52 -6.62
C VAL A 191 16.52 5.58 -7.82
N ARG A 192 17.59 5.38 -8.62
CA ARG A 192 17.57 4.47 -9.78
C ARG A 192 17.35 3.01 -9.36
N GLU A 193 18.04 2.55 -8.33
CA GLU A 193 17.89 1.17 -7.83
C GLU A 193 16.53 0.97 -7.17
N ILE A 194 16.03 1.96 -6.42
CA ILE A 194 14.67 1.93 -5.86
C ILE A 194 13.64 1.84 -6.99
N SER A 195 13.71 2.73 -8.00
CA SER A 195 12.82 2.71 -9.16
C SER A 195 12.88 1.38 -9.91
N LYS A 196 14.09 0.83 -10.09
CA LYS A 196 14.28 -0.45 -10.77
C LYS A 196 13.51 -1.57 -10.09
N ASN A 197 13.66 -1.68 -8.77
CA ASN A 197 13.04 -2.75 -7.99
C ASN A 197 11.54 -2.52 -7.78
N ILE A 198 11.07 -1.29 -7.77
CA ILE A 198 9.65 -1.00 -7.54
C ILE A 198 8.83 -1.01 -8.84
N PHE A 199 9.35 -0.43 -9.93
CA PHE A 199 8.57 -0.20 -11.16
C PHE A 199 9.11 -0.92 -12.40
N GLU A 200 10.38 -1.35 -12.43
CA GLU A 200 11.04 -1.86 -13.64
C GLU A 200 11.49 -3.32 -13.52
N ASN A 201 10.69 -4.17 -12.88
CA ASN A 201 11.03 -5.57 -12.59
C ASN A 201 10.00 -6.59 -13.10
N ARG A 202 9.10 -6.18 -14.01
CA ARG A 202 8.04 -7.06 -14.53
C ARG A 202 8.62 -8.24 -15.30
N ARG A 203 8.08 -9.43 -15.01
CA ARG A 203 8.38 -10.65 -15.78
C ARG A 203 7.90 -10.53 -17.22
N ILE A 204 8.57 -11.23 -18.14
CA ILE A 204 8.14 -11.29 -19.54
C ILE A 204 6.70 -11.85 -19.69
N ASN A 205 6.31 -12.79 -18.81
CA ASN A 205 4.95 -13.34 -18.79
C ASN A 205 3.91 -12.25 -18.47
N SER A 206 4.20 -11.37 -17.50
CA SER A 206 3.39 -10.18 -17.22
C SER A 206 3.32 -9.27 -18.45
N GLN A 207 4.42 -9.05 -19.17
CA GLN A 207 4.40 -8.22 -20.39
C GLN A 207 3.54 -8.81 -21.51
N HIS A 208 3.61 -10.13 -21.76
CA HIS A 208 2.74 -10.79 -22.73
C HIS A 208 1.26 -10.72 -22.32
N LEU A 209 0.97 -10.88 -21.02
CA LEU A 209 -0.39 -10.76 -20.51
C LEU A 209 -0.92 -9.33 -20.62
N LEU A 210 -0.08 -8.32 -20.37
CA LEU A 210 -0.39 -6.91 -20.57
C LEU A 210 -0.71 -6.63 -22.04
N ALA A 211 0.05 -7.20 -22.98
CA ALA A 211 -0.23 -7.05 -24.41
C ALA A 211 -1.64 -7.55 -24.79
N ILE A 212 -2.06 -8.69 -24.22
CA ILE A 212 -3.43 -9.22 -24.41
C ILE A 212 -4.46 -8.23 -23.84
N ALA A 213 -4.25 -7.75 -22.61
CA ALA A 213 -5.15 -6.78 -21.98
C ALA A 213 -5.26 -5.49 -22.81
N LEU A 214 -4.14 -4.93 -23.29
CA LEU A 214 -4.13 -3.73 -24.11
C LEU A 214 -4.80 -3.93 -25.47
N SER A 215 -4.63 -5.10 -26.11
CA SER A 215 -5.30 -5.41 -27.37
C SER A 215 -6.83 -5.52 -27.27
N ARG A 216 -7.37 -5.64 -26.05
CA ARG A 216 -8.80 -5.79 -25.74
C ARG A 216 -9.42 -4.52 -25.16
N LEU A 217 -8.69 -3.40 -25.13
CA LEU A 217 -9.23 -2.14 -24.67
C LEU A 217 -10.49 -1.77 -25.45
N LYS A 218 -11.52 -1.35 -24.69
CA LYS A 218 -12.78 -0.85 -25.22
C LYS A 218 -13.17 0.42 -24.49
N THR A 219 -13.89 1.29 -25.18
CA THR A 219 -14.42 2.52 -24.61
C THR A 219 -15.93 2.59 -24.76
N THR A 220 -16.59 3.35 -23.89
CA THR A 220 -17.96 3.82 -24.13
C THR A 220 -18.02 4.76 -25.34
N VAL A 221 -19.23 5.01 -25.87
CA VAL A 221 -19.44 5.88 -27.04
C VAL A 221 -18.91 7.30 -26.79
N ASN A 222 -19.10 7.84 -25.58
CA ASN A 222 -18.58 9.15 -25.16
C ASN A 222 -17.08 9.14 -24.80
N LYS A 223 -16.41 7.99 -24.89
CA LYS A 223 -14.99 7.76 -24.54
C LYS A 223 -14.61 8.13 -23.10
N LYS A 224 -15.60 8.18 -22.18
CA LYS A 224 -15.37 8.51 -20.77
C LYS A 224 -15.02 7.32 -19.90
N VAL A 225 -15.42 6.12 -20.31
CA VAL A 225 -15.07 4.88 -19.60
C VAL A 225 -14.20 4.04 -20.53
N CYS A 226 -13.05 3.61 -20.03
CA CYS A 226 -12.15 2.69 -20.71
C CYS A 226 -12.02 1.40 -19.92
N TRP A 227 -12.07 0.25 -20.58
CA TRP A 227 -12.00 -1.02 -19.89
C TRP A 227 -11.34 -2.12 -20.71
N THR A 228 -10.84 -3.11 -19.99
CA THR A 228 -10.34 -4.36 -20.57
C THR A 228 -10.62 -5.54 -19.66
N TYR A 229 -10.32 -6.75 -20.14
CA TYR A 229 -10.49 -7.96 -19.37
C TYR A 229 -9.44 -9.03 -19.67
N LEU A 230 -9.20 -9.88 -18.68
CA LEU A 230 -8.42 -11.10 -18.81
C LEU A 230 -9.24 -12.31 -18.33
N THR A 231 -9.09 -13.42 -19.04
CA THR A 231 -9.71 -14.72 -18.78
C THR A 231 -8.69 -15.69 -18.20
N VAL A 232 -9.14 -16.77 -17.56
CA VAL A 232 -8.25 -17.84 -17.06
C VAL A 232 -7.38 -18.42 -18.20
N LYS A 233 -7.92 -18.47 -19.42
CA LYS A 233 -7.19 -18.95 -20.61
C LYS A 233 -5.99 -18.06 -20.97
N ASP A 234 -6.06 -16.76 -20.71
CA ASP A 234 -4.96 -15.83 -21.01
C ASP A 234 -3.78 -16.02 -20.06
N PHE A 235 -4.06 -16.27 -18.77
CA PHE A 235 -3.03 -16.64 -17.79
C PHE A 235 -2.33 -17.93 -18.21
N ASN A 236 -3.10 -18.96 -18.55
CA ASN A 236 -2.54 -20.24 -19.01
C ASN A 236 -1.71 -20.08 -20.29
N LYS A 237 -2.15 -19.25 -21.24
CA LYS A 237 -1.44 -18.99 -22.51
C LYS A 237 -0.08 -18.31 -22.29
N THR A 238 0.04 -17.48 -21.26
CA THR A 238 1.23 -16.65 -21.00
C THR A 238 2.11 -17.19 -19.89
N ASN A 239 1.71 -18.29 -19.24
CA ASN A 239 2.31 -18.79 -18.00
C ASN A 239 2.44 -17.70 -16.92
N ALA A 240 1.48 -16.78 -16.90
CA ALA A 240 1.41 -15.70 -15.92
C ALA A 240 0.61 -16.15 -14.70
N ASP A 241 0.92 -15.57 -13.54
CA ASP A 241 0.17 -15.78 -12.31
C ASP A 241 -0.60 -14.52 -11.89
N ASN A 242 -1.31 -14.60 -10.76
CA ASN A 242 -2.16 -13.50 -10.31
C ASN A 242 -1.39 -12.21 -9.99
N ASN A 243 -0.12 -12.30 -9.61
CA ASN A 243 0.72 -11.15 -9.28
C ASN A 243 1.18 -10.43 -10.54
N ASP A 244 1.25 -11.12 -11.68
CA ASP A 244 1.65 -10.54 -12.97
C ASP A 244 0.67 -9.48 -13.50
N THR A 245 -0.51 -9.30 -12.88
CA THR A 245 -1.50 -8.26 -13.24
C THR A 245 -1.41 -6.97 -12.43
N GLU A 246 -0.49 -6.88 -11.47
CA GLU A 246 -0.30 -5.70 -10.64
C GLU A 246 0.01 -4.46 -11.49
N GLY A 247 -0.65 -3.34 -11.25
CA GLY A 247 -0.48 -2.09 -12.00
C GLY A 247 -1.03 -2.08 -13.44
N PHE A 248 -1.71 -3.13 -13.91
CA PHE A 248 -2.33 -3.12 -15.25
C PHE A 248 -3.42 -2.06 -15.36
N ILE A 249 -4.23 -1.88 -14.31
CA ILE A 249 -5.28 -0.86 -14.30
C ILE A 249 -4.71 0.55 -14.46
N ASP A 250 -3.50 0.82 -13.95
CA ASP A 250 -2.86 2.13 -14.08
C ASP A 250 -2.45 2.40 -15.55
N ARG A 251 -2.02 1.36 -16.29
CA ARG A 251 -1.76 1.45 -17.74
C ARG A 251 -3.02 1.80 -18.54
N ILE A 252 -4.18 1.33 -18.10
CA ILE A 252 -5.48 1.69 -18.70
C ILE A 252 -5.79 3.16 -18.36
N ASN A 253 -5.52 3.56 -17.11
CA ASN A 253 -5.77 4.90 -16.59
C ASN A 253 -4.94 6.00 -17.27
N GLU A 254 -3.84 5.64 -17.94
CA GLU A 254 -3.05 6.54 -18.77
C GLU A 254 -3.72 6.92 -20.10
N THR A 255 -4.86 6.31 -20.46
CA THR A 255 -5.56 6.62 -21.72
C THR A 255 -6.08 8.07 -21.71
N GLU A 256 -5.80 8.84 -22.75
CA GLU A 256 -6.25 10.24 -22.82
C GLU A 256 -7.79 10.36 -22.84
N GLY A 257 -8.31 11.33 -22.08
CA GLY A 257 -9.72 11.75 -22.13
C GLY A 257 -10.71 10.88 -21.35
N ILE A 258 -10.25 9.79 -20.75
CA ILE A 258 -11.08 8.89 -19.95
C ILE A 258 -11.24 9.43 -18.53
N ASP A 259 -12.40 9.21 -17.93
CA ASP A 259 -12.72 9.61 -16.55
C ASP A 259 -12.77 8.41 -15.59
N VAL A 260 -13.05 7.21 -16.11
CA VAL A 260 -13.04 5.94 -15.36
C VAL A 260 -12.31 4.85 -16.15
N SER A 261 -11.46 4.10 -15.47
CA SER A 261 -10.82 2.88 -15.97
C SER A 261 -11.34 1.64 -15.25
N ILE A 262 -11.58 0.55 -15.98
CA ILE A 262 -12.04 -0.71 -15.41
C ILE A 262 -11.20 -1.89 -15.92
N PHE A 263 -10.75 -2.73 -14.99
CA PHE A 263 -10.05 -3.95 -15.31
C PHE A 263 -10.80 -5.14 -14.71
N PHE A 264 -11.33 -5.99 -15.59
CA PHE A 264 -12.03 -7.22 -15.21
C PHE A 264 -11.08 -8.42 -15.29
N LYS A 265 -10.98 -9.19 -14.23
CA LYS A 265 -10.18 -10.41 -14.17
C LYS A 265 -11.05 -11.59 -13.77
N GLU A 266 -11.21 -12.55 -14.66
CA GLU A 266 -11.81 -13.84 -14.33
C GLU A 266 -10.85 -14.63 -13.43
N ILE A 267 -11.28 -14.93 -12.19
CA ILE A 267 -10.48 -15.70 -11.22
C ILE A 267 -10.86 -17.17 -11.25
N ALA A 268 -12.15 -17.45 -11.41
CA ALA A 268 -12.71 -18.78 -11.54
C ALA A 268 -14.02 -18.72 -12.34
N GLU A 269 -14.61 -19.87 -12.63
CA GLU A 269 -15.96 -19.91 -13.22
C GLU A 269 -16.93 -19.15 -12.32
N ASN A 270 -17.67 -18.22 -12.90
CA ASN A 270 -18.60 -17.32 -12.19
C ASN A 270 -17.97 -16.52 -11.04
N MET A 271 -16.69 -16.16 -11.16
CA MET A 271 -16.03 -15.30 -10.20
C MET A 271 -15.09 -14.31 -10.87
N THR A 272 -15.44 -13.03 -10.78
CA THR A 272 -14.73 -11.94 -11.46
C THR A 272 -14.25 -10.91 -10.44
N LYS A 273 -12.95 -10.58 -10.45
CA LYS A 273 -12.41 -9.42 -9.75
C LYS A 273 -12.46 -8.20 -10.65
N VAL A 274 -12.91 -7.09 -10.09
CA VAL A 274 -13.00 -5.80 -10.77
C VAL A 274 -12.10 -4.82 -10.05
N SER A 275 -11.24 -4.15 -10.82
CA SER A 275 -10.41 -3.04 -10.33
C SER A 275 -10.83 -1.77 -11.06
N LEU A 276 -11.02 -0.69 -10.31
CA LEU A 276 -11.48 0.59 -10.81
C LEU A 276 -10.45 1.68 -10.52
N ARG A 277 -10.31 2.62 -11.46
CA ARG A 277 -9.59 3.89 -11.28
C ARG A 277 -10.40 5.06 -11.80
N SER A 278 -10.19 6.24 -11.23
CA SER A 278 -10.67 7.50 -11.77
C SER A 278 -9.57 8.57 -11.78
N ASN A 279 -9.72 9.56 -12.65
CA ASN A 279 -8.90 10.77 -12.77
C ASN A 279 -9.46 11.94 -11.93
N ASP A 280 -9.92 11.68 -10.71
CA ASP A 280 -10.54 12.64 -9.76
C ASP A 280 -11.96 13.14 -10.10
N LYS A 281 -12.50 12.81 -11.27
CA LYS A 281 -13.82 13.28 -11.71
C LYS A 281 -14.99 12.41 -11.28
N TYR A 282 -14.73 11.15 -10.94
CA TYR A 282 -15.75 10.18 -10.58
C TYR A 282 -15.34 9.43 -9.31
N ASP A 283 -16.27 9.23 -8.37
CA ASP A 283 -15.99 8.43 -7.17
C ASP A 283 -16.23 6.94 -7.46
N VAL A 284 -15.16 6.21 -7.76
CA VAL A 284 -15.27 4.77 -8.04
C VAL A 284 -15.49 3.94 -6.77
N SER A 285 -15.35 4.51 -5.57
CA SER A 285 -15.60 3.78 -4.33
C SER A 285 -17.09 3.49 -4.14
N GLU A 286 -17.97 4.39 -4.58
CA GLU A 286 -19.43 4.21 -4.50
C GLU A 286 -19.89 3.01 -5.34
N VAL A 287 -19.35 2.87 -6.55
CA VAL A 287 -19.59 1.70 -7.41
C VAL A 287 -19.06 0.42 -6.75
N ALA A 288 -17.85 0.45 -6.19
CA ALA A 288 -17.31 -0.73 -5.52
C ALA A 288 -18.15 -1.15 -4.31
N ILE A 289 -18.65 -0.20 -3.52
CA ILE A 289 -19.53 -0.45 -2.37
C ILE A 289 -20.85 -1.06 -2.84
N HIS A 290 -21.44 -0.56 -3.93
CA HIS A 290 -22.66 -1.13 -4.53
C HIS A 290 -22.50 -2.63 -4.84
N PHE A 291 -21.32 -3.05 -5.32
CA PHE A 291 -21.00 -4.46 -5.60
C PHE A 291 -20.36 -5.21 -4.42
N GLY A 292 -20.42 -4.67 -3.20
CA GLY A 292 -19.95 -5.34 -1.98
C GLY A 292 -18.44 -5.34 -1.77
N GLY A 293 -17.70 -4.45 -2.43
CA GLY A 293 -16.29 -4.17 -2.15
C GLY A 293 -16.09 -2.79 -1.52
N GLY A 294 -15.02 -2.11 -1.93
CA GLY A 294 -14.67 -0.79 -1.38
C GLY A 294 -13.36 -0.25 -1.92
N GLY A 295 -12.83 0.77 -1.25
CA GLY A 295 -11.56 1.43 -1.59
C GLY A 295 -11.66 2.95 -1.44
N HIS A 296 -10.88 3.65 -2.25
CA HIS A 296 -10.82 5.12 -2.28
C HIS A 296 -11.51 5.68 -3.52
N LYS A 297 -11.81 6.98 -3.47
CA LYS A 297 -12.44 7.74 -4.56
C LYS A 297 -11.86 7.45 -5.94
N ASN A 298 -10.53 7.37 -6.04
CA ASN A 298 -9.84 7.19 -7.33
C ASN A 298 -9.35 5.75 -7.56
N ALA A 299 -9.52 4.85 -6.60
CA ALA A 299 -8.93 3.52 -6.63
C ALA A 299 -9.72 2.57 -5.75
N SER A 300 -10.53 1.72 -6.37
CA SER A 300 -11.41 0.79 -5.66
C SER A 300 -11.48 -0.56 -6.37
N GLY A 301 -12.11 -1.54 -5.74
CA GLY A 301 -12.31 -2.84 -6.36
C GLY A 301 -13.20 -3.76 -5.53
N PHE A 302 -13.61 -4.85 -6.16
CA PHE A 302 -14.46 -5.87 -5.57
C PHE A 302 -14.29 -7.21 -6.27
N ILE A 303 -14.79 -8.27 -5.64
CA ILE A 303 -14.96 -9.59 -6.25
C ILE A 303 -16.46 -9.83 -6.36
N TYR A 304 -16.91 -10.23 -7.53
CA TYR A 304 -18.31 -10.48 -7.82
C TYR A 304 -18.50 -11.93 -8.28
N ASN A 305 -19.48 -12.61 -7.67
CA ASN A 305 -19.79 -14.02 -7.92
C ASN A 305 -20.68 -14.19 -9.16
N GLU A 306 -20.18 -13.72 -10.30
CA GLU A 306 -20.85 -13.79 -11.60
C GLU A 306 -19.86 -14.05 -12.73
N SER A 307 -20.39 -14.49 -13.87
CA SER A 307 -19.59 -14.69 -15.07
C SER A 307 -18.94 -13.38 -15.52
N LEU A 308 -17.77 -13.45 -16.17
CA LEU A 308 -17.06 -12.28 -16.67
C LEU A 308 -17.98 -11.43 -17.58
N LYS A 309 -18.73 -12.07 -18.47
CA LYS A 309 -19.65 -11.41 -19.40
C LYS A 309 -20.76 -10.64 -18.67
N ASN A 310 -21.38 -11.26 -17.66
CA ASN A 310 -22.44 -10.62 -16.88
C ASN A 310 -21.88 -9.49 -16.03
N THR A 311 -20.74 -9.71 -15.38
CA THR A 311 -20.07 -8.70 -14.54
C THR A 311 -19.74 -7.45 -15.36
N ILE A 312 -19.16 -7.60 -16.55
CA ILE A 312 -18.89 -6.47 -17.46
C ILE A 312 -20.17 -5.67 -17.74
N LYS A 313 -21.28 -6.36 -18.08
CA LYS A 313 -22.55 -5.72 -18.37
C LYS A 313 -23.10 -4.94 -17.17
N LEU A 314 -23.12 -5.55 -15.99
CA LEU A 314 -23.67 -4.95 -14.77
C LEU A 314 -22.87 -3.72 -14.33
N VAL A 315 -21.53 -3.82 -14.34
CA VAL A 315 -20.66 -2.72 -13.91
C VAL A 315 -20.71 -1.55 -14.88
N LEU A 316 -20.71 -1.80 -16.19
CA LEU A 316 -20.86 -0.73 -17.18
C LEU A 316 -22.23 -0.06 -17.07
N ASN A 317 -23.29 -0.83 -16.82
CA ASN A 317 -24.61 -0.26 -16.60
C ASN A 317 -24.66 0.61 -15.35
N GLU A 318 -23.98 0.24 -14.27
CA GLU A 318 -23.93 1.06 -13.06
C GLU A 318 -23.20 2.38 -13.30
N ILE A 319 -21.99 2.33 -13.87
CA ILE A 319 -21.18 3.54 -14.10
C ILE A 319 -21.83 4.46 -15.15
N CYS A 320 -22.49 3.91 -16.16
CA CYS A 320 -23.12 4.71 -17.21
C CYS A 320 -24.50 5.28 -16.83
N LYS A 321 -25.04 4.97 -15.64
CA LYS A 321 -26.24 5.70 -15.13
C LYS A 321 -25.92 7.17 -14.83
N ASP A 322 -24.68 7.43 -14.43
CA ASP A 322 -24.22 8.72 -13.90
C ASP A 322 -23.26 9.47 -14.86
N ALA A 323 -23.03 8.98 -16.08
CA ALA A 323 -21.98 9.44 -17.01
C ALA A 323 -22.47 10.07 -18.33
#